data_AF-A0A930FST1-F1
#
_entry.id   AF-A0A930FST1-F1
#
_cell.length_a   1.000
_cell.length_b   1.000
_cell.length_c   1.000
_cell.angle_alpha   90.00
_cell.angle_beta   90.00
_cell.angle_gamma   90.00
#
_symmetry.space_group_name_H-M   'P 1'
#
loop_
_entity.id
_entity.type
_entity.pdbx_description
1 polymer ?
#
loop_
_entity_poly.entity_id
_entity_poly.type
_entity_poly.pdbx_seq_one_letter_code
_entity_poly.pdbx_strand_id
1 'polypeptide(L)' 'MNKLRKNTFVTVKEGVTDDYPFYDDLPLIYIGEIASMPEHGIFVGRSGKCYSGYHIWNFRELSEEEIQHFV' A
#
# COMPACT_ATOMS: atom_id res chain seq x y z
N MET A 1 12.74 -6.10 -9.27
CA MET A 1 11.56 -5.99 -8.39
C MET A 1 12.01 -6.01 -6.95
N ASN A 2 11.76 -4.93 -6.19
CA ASN A 2 11.84 -4.99 -4.73
C ASN A 2 10.57 -5.70 -4.23
N LYS A 3 10.72 -6.86 -3.59
CA LYS A 3 9.59 -7.56 -2.97
C LYS A 3 9.21 -6.80 -1.70
N LEU A 4 7.99 -6.26 -1.66
CA LEU A 4 7.44 -5.66 -0.44
C LEU A 4 7.39 -6.71 0.67
N ARG A 5 7.81 -6.32 1.87
CA ARG A 5 7.79 -7.21 3.04
C ARG A 5 6.37 -7.24 3.62
N LYS A 6 5.99 -8.37 4.20
CA LYS A 6 4.72 -8.51 4.91
C LYS A 6 4.62 -7.48 6.05
N ASN A 7 3.47 -6.82 6.18
CA ASN A 7 3.14 -5.80 7.18
C ASN A 7 3.92 -4.48 7.05
N THR A 8 4.25 -4.07 5.83
CA THR A 8 4.93 -2.79 5.56
C THR A 8 3.92 -1.66 5.33
N PHE A 9 4.18 -0.48 5.88
CA PHE A 9 3.45 0.74 5.51
C PHE A 9 3.98 1.28 4.18
N VAL A 10 3.06 1.47 3.24
CA VAL A 10 3.38 1.93 1.88
C VAL A 10 2.53 3.14 1.53
N THR A 11 3.13 4.07 0.80
CA THR A 11 2.42 5.14 0.10
C THR A 11 2.59 4.98 -1.41
N VAL A 12 1.85 5.76 -2.17
CA VAL A 12 1.98 5.81 -3.62
C VAL A 12 3.18 6.66 -4.03
N LYS A 13 3.84 6.27 -5.12
CA LYS A 13 4.85 7.11 -5.78
C LYS A 13 4.17 8.35 -6.37
N GLU A 14 4.94 9.41 -6.53
CA GLU A 14 4.50 10.63 -7.20
C GLU A 14 3.91 10.30 -8.59
N GLY A 15 2.73 10.84 -8.88
CA GLY A 15 1.99 10.61 -10.14
C GLY A 15 0.78 9.68 -10.06
N VAL A 16 0.49 9.10 -8.89
CA VAL A 16 -0.80 8.43 -8.64
C VAL A 16 -1.84 9.48 -8.23
N THR A 17 -2.98 9.50 -8.92
CA THR A 17 -4.02 10.54 -8.79
C THR A 17 -5.03 10.24 -7.67
N ASP A 18 -5.79 11.26 -7.31
CA ASP A 18 -6.96 11.22 -6.43
C ASP A 18 -8.10 10.34 -6.96
N ASP A 19 -8.04 9.91 -8.22
CA ASP A 19 -9.00 8.96 -8.82
C ASP A 19 -8.93 7.55 -8.23
N TYR A 20 -7.87 7.23 -7.47
CA TYR A 20 -7.76 5.92 -6.84
C TYR A 20 -8.69 5.84 -5.63
N PRO A 21 -9.52 4.77 -5.51
CA PRO A 21 -10.53 4.66 -4.46
C PRO A 21 -9.97 4.57 -3.03
N PHE A 22 -8.65 4.46 -2.88
CA PHE A 22 -7.93 4.40 -1.61
C PHE A 22 -7.04 5.62 -1.35
N TYR A 23 -7.04 6.66 -2.21
CA TYR A 23 -6.15 7.82 -2.09
C TYR A 23 -6.32 8.54 -0.75
N ASP A 24 -7.57 8.76 -0.33
CA ASP A 24 -7.91 9.38 0.97
C ASP A 24 -7.65 8.45 2.17
N ASP A 25 -7.32 7.18 1.92
CA ASP A 25 -7.11 6.16 2.94
C ASP A 25 -5.65 5.72 3.08
N LEU A 26 -4.74 6.46 2.45
CA LEU A 26 -3.30 6.31 2.59
C LEU A 26 -2.82 6.69 4.02
N PRO A 27 -1.69 6.14 4.50
CA PRO A 27 -0.91 5.07 3.87
C PRO A 27 -1.60 3.71 4.00
N LEU A 28 -1.21 2.76 3.15
CA LEU A 28 -1.72 1.39 3.19
C LEU A 28 -0.74 0.46 3.91
N ILE A 29 -1.27 -0.54 4.62
CA ILE A 29 -0.50 -1.67 5.13
C ILE A 29 -0.60 -2.81 4.13
N TYR A 30 0.53 -3.28 3.61
CA TYR A 30 0.57 -4.46 2.76
C TYR A 30 0.54 -5.74 3.60
N ILE A 31 -0.50 -6.57 3.40
CA ILE A 31 -0.72 -7.80 4.17
C ILE A 31 -0.11 -9.03 3.51
N GLY A 32 -0.09 -9.05 2.16
CA GLY A 32 0.45 -10.17 1.39
C GLY A 32 -0.19 -10.30 0.00
N GLU A 33 0.35 -11.21 -0.80
CA GLU A 33 -0.21 -11.54 -2.11
C GLU A 33 -1.43 -12.45 -1.97
N ILE A 34 -2.36 -12.30 -2.90
CA ILE A 34 -3.50 -13.20 -3.06
C ILE A 34 -2.98 -14.52 -3.63
N ALA A 35 -3.29 -15.64 -2.96
CA ALA A 35 -2.91 -16.96 -3.44
C ALA A 35 -3.38 -17.17 -4.89
N SER A 36 -2.48 -17.69 -5.73
CA SER A 36 -2.74 -17.93 -7.17
C SER A 36 -2.94 -16.69 -8.04
N MET A 37 -2.79 -15.47 -7.50
CA MET A 37 -2.83 -14.21 -8.26
C MET A 37 -1.52 -13.44 -8.03
N PRO A 38 -0.42 -13.83 -8.70
CA PRO A 38 0.86 -13.14 -8.54
C PRO A 38 0.68 -11.64 -8.81
N GLU A 39 1.40 -10.82 -8.03
CA GLU A 39 1.38 -9.36 -8.12
C GLU A 39 0.09 -8.67 -7.67
N HIS A 40 -0.90 -9.43 -7.18
CA HIS A 40 -2.09 -8.89 -6.57
C HIS A 40 -1.97 -8.93 -5.06
N GLY A 41 -2.11 -7.77 -4.42
CA GLY A 41 -1.94 -7.61 -2.99
C GLY A 41 -3.25 -7.39 -2.25
N ILE A 42 -3.26 -7.76 -0.98
CA ILE A 42 -4.25 -7.30 0.00
C ILE A 42 -3.63 -6.18 0.83
N PHE A 43 -4.39 -5.10 0.98
CA PHE A 43 -3.97 -3.88 1.66
C PHE A 43 -5.01 -3.44 2.67
N VAL A 44 -4.58 -2.76 3.73
CA VAL A 44 -5.47 -2.13 4.72
C VAL A 44 -5.15 -0.64 4.79
N GLY A 45 -6.13 0.21 4.53
CA GLY A 45 -5.96 1.67 4.67
C GLY A 45 -6.08 2.14 6.12
N ARG A 46 -5.76 3.41 6.36
CA ARG A 46 -5.80 4.02 7.70
C ARG A 46 -7.17 3.88 8.38
N SER A 47 -8.24 3.86 7.60
CA SER A 47 -9.63 3.68 8.07
C SER A 47 -9.94 2.26 8.53
N GLY A 48 -9.04 1.30 8.30
CA GLY A 48 -9.27 -0.13 8.54
C GLY A 48 -10.01 -0.85 7.41
N LYS A 49 -10.37 -0.15 6.32
CA LYS A 49 -10.93 -0.78 5.12
C LYS A 49 -9.87 -1.63 4.42
N CYS A 50 -10.31 -2.80 3.94
CA CYS A 50 -9.48 -3.69 3.15
C CYS A 50 -9.64 -3.41 1.65
N TYR A 51 -8.53 -3.36 0.94
CA TYR A 51 -8.46 -3.18 -0.51
C TYR A 51 -7.74 -4.38 -1.13
N SER A 52 -8.19 -4.80 -2.31
CA SER A 52 -7.45 -5.69 -3.19
C SER A 52 -7.17 -4.98 -4.50
N GLY A 53 -5.99 -5.20 -5.05
CA GLY A 53 -5.59 -4.57 -6.31
C GLY A 53 -4.58 -5.40 -7.05
N TYR A 54 -4.69 -5.41 -8.37
CA TYR A 54 -3.53 -5.53 -9.24
C TYR A 54 -2.67 -4.29 -9.00
N HIS A 55 -1.35 -4.38 -9.17
CA HIS A 55 -0.40 -3.29 -8.89
C HIS A 55 0.20 -3.28 -7.49
N ILE A 56 0.94 -4.31 -7.08
CA ILE A 56 2.02 -4.12 -6.07
C ILE A 56 3.18 -3.22 -6.57
N TRP A 57 2.91 -2.40 -7.58
CA TRP A 57 3.80 -1.55 -8.35
C TRP A 57 3.36 -0.09 -8.12
N ASN A 58 4.24 0.88 -8.28
CA ASN A 58 3.98 2.31 -7.97
C ASN A 58 3.77 2.64 -6.49
N PHE A 59 4.15 1.74 -5.60
CA PHE A 59 4.26 2.03 -4.17
C PHE A 59 5.71 2.38 -3.83
N ARG A 60 5.88 3.16 -2.76
CA ARG A 60 7.15 3.30 -2.06
C ARG A 60 6.92 3.02 -0.58
N GLU A 61 7.92 2.40 0.02
CA GLU A 61 8.00 2.27 1.48
C GLU A 61 8.14 3.67 2.09
N LEU A 62 7.47 3.89 3.21
CA LEU A 62 7.62 5.13 3.98
C LEU A 62 8.98 5.16 4.66
N SER A 63 9.56 6.35 4.81
CA SER A 63 10.72 6.54 5.69
C SER A 63 10.30 6.46 7.17
N GLU A 64 11.26 6.24 8.06
CA GLU A 64 11.00 6.26 9.51
C GLU A 64 10.40 7.59 9.99
N GLU A 65 10.86 8.70 9.41
CA GLU A 65 10.32 10.04 9.71
C GLU A 65 8.85 10.14 9.31
N GLU A 66 8.48 9.65 8.12
CA GLU A 66 7.09 9.64 7.67
C GLU A 66 6.23 8.75 8.56
N ILE A 67 6.73 7.57 8.94
CA ILE A 67 6.03 6.65 9.86
C ILE A 67 5.70 7.34 11.18
N GLN A 68 6.63 8.11 11.75
CA GLN A 68 6.43 8.83 13.03
C GLN A 68 5.29 9.87 12.98
N HIS A 69 4.91 10.36 11.80
CA HIS A 69 3.79 11.29 11.66
C HIS A 69 2.42 10.60 11.62
N PHE A 70 2.39 9.27 11.57
CA PHE A 70 1.15 8.47 11.49
C PHE A 70 0.82 7.69 12.76
N VAL A 71 1.75 7.58 13.73
CA VAL A 71 1.55 6.94 15.05
C VAL A 71 1.23 7.93 16.15
#